data_AF-A0A9W8M1D1-F1
#
_entry.id   AF-A0A9W8M1D1-F1
#
_cell.length_a   1.000
_cell.length_b   1.000
_cell.length_c   1.000
_cell.angle_alpha   90.00
_cell.angle_beta   90.00
_cell.angle_gamma   90.00
#
_symmetry.space_group_name_H-M   'P 1'
#
loop_
_entity.id
_entity.type
_entity.pdbx_description
1 polymer ?
#
loop_
_entity_poly.entity_id
_entity_poly.type
_entity_poly.pdbx_seq_one_letter_code
_entity_poly.pdbx_strand_id
1 'polypeptide(L)'
;MTASSTKPTISMEEWERKMQEVPIAKSDLNQLIMNYLIIEGYKDAAEKFSEESGLTSNVDLGSIEERMQIRFAVQNGDIRSAIERVNDLNPDILDTDPRLYFHLQQQHLIELIRQGKAEEALEFAQEELAPHGEEHPELLRELEKTMALLAFEVTGESPLADLLDFEHRQKTANELNAALLAAHSQPKEPKLPALLQLLAWTQEQLDEKASYPRINNIVNAVLEEPGKNVSSSAGSRT
;
A
#
# COMPACT_ATOMS: atom_id res chain seq x y z
N MET A 1 -35.22 7.25 33.79
CA MET A 1 -35.89 6.59 32.66
C MET A 1 -35.25 7.09 31.38
N THR A 2 -34.23 6.39 30.88
CA THR A 2 -33.60 6.72 29.59
C THR A 2 -34.42 6.04 28.50
N ALA A 3 -35.06 6.84 27.64
CA ALA A 3 -35.78 6.34 26.49
C ALA A 3 -34.77 5.61 25.57
N SER A 4 -34.91 4.29 25.45
CA SER A 4 -34.21 3.49 24.46
C SER A 4 -34.71 3.92 23.08
N SER A 5 -34.01 4.83 22.39
CA SER A 5 -34.35 5.15 21.01
C SER A 5 -34.03 3.91 20.16
N THR A 6 -35.06 3.16 19.81
CA THR A 6 -34.96 2.03 18.90
C THR A 6 -34.41 2.53 17.57
N LYS A 7 -33.22 2.04 17.19
CA LYS A 7 -32.59 2.39 15.92
C LYS A 7 -33.56 2.04 14.77
N PRO A 8 -33.77 2.93 13.78
CA PRO A 8 -34.56 2.61 12.60
C PRO A 8 -34.00 1.37 11.91
N THR A 9 -34.88 0.44 11.53
CA THR A 9 -34.51 -0.78 10.81
C THR A 9 -34.88 -0.62 9.34
N ILE A 10 -33.88 -0.73 8.45
CA ILE A 10 -34.05 -0.67 7.00
C ILE A 10 -34.15 -2.11 6.50
N SER A 11 -35.24 -2.44 5.81
CA SER A 11 -35.43 -3.79 5.25
C SER A 11 -34.52 -4.03 4.03
N MET A 12 -34.35 -5.30 3.67
CA MET A 12 -33.61 -5.69 2.46
C MET A 12 -34.22 -5.07 1.19
N GLU A 13 -35.55 -5.08 1.08
CA GLU A 13 -36.28 -4.49 -0.06
C GLU A 13 -36.08 -2.97 -0.16
N GLU A 14 -36.13 -2.26 0.98
CA GLU A 14 -35.90 -0.81 0.98
C GLU A 14 -34.45 -0.47 0.64
N TRP A 15 -33.50 -1.29 1.10
CA TRP A 15 -32.08 -1.15 0.79
C TRP A 15 -31.81 -1.37 -0.70
N GLU A 16 -32.33 -2.45 -1.28
CA GLU A 16 -32.20 -2.74 -2.72
C GLU A 16 -32.81 -1.63 -3.59
N ARG A 17 -33.97 -1.09 -3.20
CA ARG A 17 -34.58 0.05 -3.90
C ARG A 17 -33.66 1.27 -3.89
N LYS A 18 -33.10 1.63 -2.73
CA LYS A 18 -32.15 2.75 -2.60
C LYS A 18 -30.88 2.53 -3.41
N MET A 19 -30.38 1.29 -3.48
CA MET A 19 -29.22 0.94 -4.30
C MET A 19 -29.52 1.10 -5.81
N GLN A 20 -30.72 0.75 -6.26
CA GLN A 20 -31.15 0.92 -7.66
C GLN A 20 -31.32 2.40 -8.05
N GLU A 21 -31.62 3.28 -7.09
CA GLU A 21 -31.71 4.73 -7.32
C GLU A 21 -30.35 5.38 -7.62
N VAL A 22 -29.24 4.69 -7.36
CA VAL A 22 -27.88 5.17 -7.63
C VAL A 22 -27.35 4.53 -8.92
N PRO A 23 -27.48 5.18 -10.08
CA PRO A 23 -26.96 4.64 -11.33
C PRO A 23 -25.43 4.69 -11.32
N ILE A 24 -24.79 3.52 -11.49
CA ILE A 24 -23.35 3.42 -11.71
C ILE A 24 -23.13 3.02 -13.16
N ALA A 25 -22.44 3.85 -13.93
CA ALA A 25 -22.14 3.52 -15.31
C ALA A 25 -21.09 2.40 -15.38
N LYS A 26 -21.28 1.45 -16.31
CA LYS A 26 -20.29 0.39 -16.55
C LYS A 26 -18.91 0.96 -16.91
N SER A 27 -18.86 2.11 -17.58
CA SER A 27 -17.63 2.84 -17.88
C SER A 27 -16.84 3.21 -16.63
N ASP A 28 -17.53 3.64 -15.57
CA ASP A 28 -16.89 4.09 -14.34
C ASP A 28 -16.29 2.90 -13.58
N LEU A 29 -17.01 1.77 -13.56
CA LEU A 29 -16.50 0.51 -13.03
C LEU A 29 -15.28 0.01 -13.82
N ASN A 30 -15.35 0.07 -15.15
CA ASN A 30 -14.22 -0.32 -15.98
C ASN A 30 -13.02 0.60 -15.75
N GLN A 31 -13.22 1.91 -15.60
CA GLN A 31 -12.14 2.85 -15.30
C GLN A 31 -11.54 2.61 -13.91
N LEU A 32 -12.36 2.22 -12.93
CA LEU A 32 -11.91 1.85 -11.59
C LEU A 32 -11.03 0.59 -11.60
N ILE A 33 -11.46 -0.44 -12.33
CA ILE A 33 -10.69 -1.68 -12.51
C ILE A 33 -9.38 -1.39 -13.25
N MET A 34 -9.45 -0.63 -14.35
CA MET A 34 -8.26 -0.24 -15.12
C MET A 34 -7.27 0.55 -14.26
N ASN A 35 -7.76 1.49 -13.44
CA ASN A 35 -6.94 2.24 -12.49
C ASN A 35 -6.20 1.31 -11.51
N TYR A 36 -6.88 0.31 -10.98
CA TYR A 36 -6.28 -0.68 -10.09
C TYR A 36 -5.22 -1.53 -10.80
N LEU A 37 -5.53 -2.07 -11.98
CA LEU A 37 -4.61 -2.92 -12.76
C LEU A 37 -3.33 -2.16 -13.13
N ILE A 38 -3.47 -0.90 -13.54
CA ILE A 38 -2.32 -0.05 -13.86
C ILE A 38 -1.50 0.20 -12.59
N ILE A 39 -2.11 0.69 -11.50
CA ILE A 39 -1.34 1.10 -10.30
C ILE A 39 -0.66 -0.08 -9.62
N GLU A 40 -1.30 -1.24 -9.51
CA GLU A 40 -0.68 -2.45 -8.96
C GLU A 40 0.31 -3.12 -9.93
N GLY A 41 0.27 -2.72 -11.21
CA GLY A 41 1.21 -3.16 -12.24
C GLY A 41 0.89 -4.51 -12.89
N TYR A 42 -0.38 -4.88 -12.93
CA TYR A 42 -0.88 -6.06 -13.63
C TYR A 42 -0.97 -5.79 -15.15
N LYS A 43 0.19 -5.70 -15.81
CA LYS A 43 0.31 -5.37 -17.25
C LYS A 43 -0.57 -6.24 -18.15
N ASP A 44 -0.37 -7.56 -18.13
CA ASP A 44 -1.11 -8.49 -19.01
C ASP A 44 -2.63 -8.40 -18.82
N ALA A 45 -3.06 -8.16 -17.57
CA ALA A 45 -4.47 -7.97 -17.25
C ALA A 45 -4.97 -6.60 -17.75
N ALA A 46 -4.18 -5.54 -17.58
CA ALA A 46 -4.53 -4.21 -18.07
C ALA A 46 -4.65 -4.17 -19.61
N GLU A 47 -3.73 -4.83 -20.33
CA GLU A 47 -3.76 -4.97 -21.80
C GLU A 47 -5.06 -5.64 -22.26
N LYS A 48 -5.32 -6.87 -21.80
CA LYS A 48 -6.52 -7.62 -22.16
C LYS A 48 -7.80 -6.89 -21.76
N PHE A 49 -7.80 -6.30 -20.57
CA PHE A 49 -8.97 -5.54 -20.10
C PHE A 49 -9.21 -4.28 -20.93
N SER A 50 -8.16 -3.62 -21.43
CA SER A 50 -8.28 -2.46 -22.32
C SER A 50 -8.94 -2.85 -23.65
N GLU A 51 -8.53 -3.97 -24.23
CA GLU A 51 -9.10 -4.52 -25.47
C GLU A 51 -10.58 -4.87 -25.31
N GLU A 52 -10.95 -5.56 -24.22
CA GLU A 52 -12.33 -5.98 -23.97
C GLU A 52 -13.26 -4.82 -23.56
N SER A 53 -12.75 -3.86 -22.79
CA SER A 53 -13.56 -2.74 -22.30
C SER A 53 -13.70 -1.60 -23.30
N GLY A 54 -12.87 -1.58 -24.35
CA GLY A 54 -12.81 -0.49 -25.33
C GLY A 54 -12.32 0.83 -24.74
N LEU A 55 -11.76 0.83 -23.54
CA LEU A 55 -11.16 2.01 -22.93
C LEU A 55 -9.82 2.29 -23.59
N THR A 56 -9.63 3.50 -24.10
CA THR A 56 -8.30 3.99 -24.51
C THR A 56 -7.58 4.47 -23.26
N SER A 57 -6.68 3.64 -22.72
CA SER A 57 -5.81 4.06 -21.62
C SER A 57 -4.82 5.11 -22.11
N ASN A 58 -4.80 6.28 -21.46
CA ASN A 58 -3.80 7.33 -21.70
C ASN A 58 -2.45 7.04 -21.01
N VAL A 59 -2.29 5.80 -20.54
CA VAL A 59 -1.11 5.32 -19.82
C VAL A 59 -0.31 4.46 -20.76
N ASP A 60 0.97 4.77 -20.90
CA ASP A 60 1.92 3.92 -21.60
C ASP A 60 2.06 2.59 -20.84
N LEU A 61 1.54 1.51 -21.42
CA LEU A 61 1.60 0.18 -20.83
C LEU A 61 3.04 -0.34 -20.73
N GLY A 62 3.98 0.21 -21.52
CA GLY A 62 5.42 -0.06 -21.39
C GLY A 62 5.99 0.45 -20.07
N SER A 63 5.58 1.64 -19.62
CA SER A 63 6.01 2.21 -18.33
C SER A 63 5.61 1.37 -17.11
N ILE A 64 4.57 0.54 -17.23
CA ILE A 64 4.14 -0.36 -16.16
C ILE A 64 5.21 -1.43 -15.90
N GLU A 65 5.78 -1.99 -16.96
CA GLU A 65 6.78 -3.06 -16.85
C GLU A 65 8.04 -2.57 -16.15
N GLU A 66 8.55 -1.41 -16.56
CA GLU A 66 9.73 -0.79 -15.94
C GLU A 66 9.50 -0.50 -14.46
N ARG A 67 8.33 0.07 -14.11
CA ARG A 67 7.99 0.33 -12.71
C ARG A 67 7.88 -0.95 -11.89
N MET A 68 7.36 -2.03 -12.47
CA MET A 68 7.31 -3.33 -11.80
C MET A 68 8.68 -3.96 -11.61
N GLN A 69 9.59 -3.80 -12.58
CA GLN A 69 10.98 -4.24 -12.43
C GLN A 69 11.69 -3.48 -11.30
N ILE A 70 11.49 -2.16 -11.21
CA ILE A 70 12.03 -1.34 -10.12
C ILE A 70 11.46 -1.80 -8.76
N ARG A 71 10.13 -1.95 -8.67
CA ARG A 71 9.46 -2.42 -7.43
C ARG A 71 9.98 -3.80 -7.01
N PHE A 72 10.15 -4.71 -7.96
CA PHE A 72 10.67 -6.05 -7.72
C PHE A 72 12.13 -6.04 -7.26
N ALA A 73 12.98 -5.18 -7.82
CA ALA A 73 14.35 -5.01 -7.36
C ALA A 73 14.41 -4.60 -5.88
N VAL A 74 13.60 -3.62 -5.47
CA VAL A 74 13.49 -3.22 -4.05
C VAL A 74 12.98 -4.36 -3.18
N GLN A 75 11.93 -5.07 -3.61
CA GLN A 75 11.37 -6.19 -2.85
C GLN A 75 12.35 -7.36 -2.69
N ASN A 76 13.26 -7.58 -3.63
CA ASN A 76 14.31 -8.60 -3.51
C ASN A 76 15.55 -8.13 -2.75
N GLY A 77 15.61 -6.85 -2.34
CA GLY A 77 16.77 -6.28 -1.67
C GLY A 77 17.89 -5.85 -2.63
N ASP A 78 17.63 -5.80 -3.94
CA ASP A 78 18.57 -5.26 -4.92
C ASP A 78 18.36 -3.75 -5.10
N ILE A 79 18.72 -3.00 -4.05
CA ILE A 79 18.42 -1.57 -3.97
C ILE A 79 19.27 -0.76 -4.95
N ARG A 80 20.52 -1.17 -5.19
CA ARG A 80 21.41 -0.49 -6.15
C ARG A 80 20.85 -0.55 -7.56
N SER A 81 20.45 -1.73 -8.02
CA SER A 81 19.80 -1.87 -9.33
C SER A 81 18.49 -1.09 -9.41
N ALA A 82 17.73 -0.99 -8.31
CA ALA A 82 16.52 -0.18 -8.27
C ALA A 82 16.83 1.31 -8.46
N ILE A 83 17.85 1.84 -7.77
CA ILE A 83 18.28 3.25 -7.90
C ILE A 83 18.77 3.56 -9.31
N GLU A 84 19.61 2.69 -9.88
CA GLU A 84 20.10 2.84 -11.27
C GLU A 84 18.93 2.93 -12.27
N ARG A 85 17.98 1.99 -12.18
CA ARG A 85 16.80 1.97 -13.06
C ARG A 85 15.88 3.17 -12.87
N VAL A 86 15.74 3.67 -11.64
CA VAL A 86 14.96 4.88 -11.37
C VAL A 86 15.62 6.09 -12.04
N ASN A 87 16.94 6.23 -11.92
CA ASN A 87 17.67 7.32 -12.55
C ASN A 87 17.63 7.25 -14.08
N ASP A 88 17.69 6.04 -14.65
CA ASP A 88 17.55 5.82 -16.10
C ASP A 88 16.15 6.20 -16.60
N LEU A 89 15.11 5.91 -15.80
CA LEU A 89 13.72 6.20 -16.15
C LEU A 89 13.36 7.68 -15.94
N ASN A 90 13.80 8.25 -14.82
CA ASN A 90 13.61 9.66 -14.49
C ASN A 90 14.67 10.12 -13.47
N PRO A 91 15.71 10.87 -13.91
CA PRO A 91 16.81 11.28 -13.06
C PRO A 91 16.40 12.28 -11.97
N ASP A 92 15.28 13.00 -12.14
CA ASP A 92 14.89 14.06 -11.22
C ASP A 92 14.16 13.53 -9.97
N ILE A 93 13.70 12.27 -9.96
CA ILE A 93 12.86 11.74 -8.86
C ILE A 93 13.59 11.72 -7.53
N LEU A 94 14.84 11.24 -7.52
CA LEU A 94 15.62 11.13 -6.29
C LEU A 94 16.16 12.49 -5.82
N ASP A 95 16.44 13.39 -6.76
CA ASP A 95 16.87 14.76 -6.47
C ASP A 95 15.74 15.63 -5.89
N THR A 96 14.50 15.38 -6.34
CA THR A 96 13.31 16.14 -5.89
C THR A 96 12.68 15.59 -4.61
N ASP A 97 13.02 14.38 -4.19
CA ASP A 97 12.56 13.75 -2.95
C ASP A 97 13.73 13.18 -2.12
N PRO A 98 14.43 14.04 -1.34
CA PRO A 98 15.53 13.61 -0.48
C PRO A 98 15.13 12.55 0.56
N ARG A 99 13.84 12.50 0.95
CA ARG A 99 13.34 11.51 1.91
C ARG A 99 13.26 10.13 1.27
N LEU A 100 12.73 10.05 0.05
CA LEU A 100 12.73 8.80 -0.71
C LEU A 100 14.15 8.29 -0.97
N TYR A 101 15.07 9.19 -1.34
CA TYR A 101 16.48 8.84 -1.51
C TYR A 101 17.06 8.26 -0.22
N PHE A 102 16.86 8.92 0.92
CA PHE A 102 17.31 8.42 2.21
C PHE A 102 16.73 7.05 2.54
N HIS A 103 15.42 6.83 2.36
CA HIS A 103 14.80 5.52 2.65
C HIS A 103 15.34 4.40 1.75
N LEU A 104 15.68 4.69 0.49
CA LEU A 104 16.36 3.72 -0.36
C LEU A 104 17.77 3.42 0.15
N GLN A 105 18.56 4.43 0.50
CA GLN A 105 19.91 4.20 1.04
C GLN A 105 19.90 3.48 2.39
N GLN A 106 18.92 3.80 3.25
CA GLN A 106 18.68 3.07 4.49
C GLN A 106 18.32 1.60 4.22
N GLN A 107 17.47 1.32 3.24
CA GLN A 107 17.15 -0.05 2.85
C GLN A 107 18.41 -0.78 2.36
N HIS A 108 19.27 -0.13 1.55
CA HIS A 108 20.54 -0.70 1.11
C HIS A 108 21.46 -1.05 2.30
N LEU A 109 21.56 -0.16 3.29
CA LEU A 109 22.28 -0.42 4.54
C LEU A 109 21.73 -1.65 5.27
N ILE A 110 20.40 -1.77 5.39
CA ILE A 110 19.74 -2.93 5.99
C ILE A 110 20.09 -4.22 5.24
N GLU A 111 20.14 -4.20 3.90
CA GLU A 111 20.53 -5.38 3.12
C GLU A 111 22.00 -5.75 3.30
N LEU A 112 22.92 -4.77 3.46
CA LEU A 112 24.32 -5.06 3.80
C LEU A 112 24.44 -5.74 5.17
N ILE A 113 23.67 -5.26 6.16
CA ILE A 113 23.61 -5.86 7.51
C ILE A 113 23.06 -7.28 7.43
N ARG A 114 21.98 -7.52 6.67
CA ARG A 114 21.40 -8.87 6.45
C ARG A 114 22.39 -9.84 5.79
N GLN A 115 23.26 -9.35 4.91
CA GLN A 115 24.30 -10.14 4.26
C GLN A 115 25.51 -10.41 5.16
N GLY A 116 25.53 -9.88 6.39
CA GLY A 116 26.65 -10.02 7.33
C GLY A 116 27.87 -9.15 6.98
N LYS A 117 27.71 -8.17 6.09
CA LYS A 117 28.79 -7.29 5.62
C LYS A 117 28.90 -6.06 6.53
N ALA A 118 29.22 -6.29 7.80
CA ALA A 118 29.22 -5.23 8.82
C ALA A 118 30.22 -4.10 8.54
N GLU A 119 31.40 -4.42 8.00
CA GLU A 119 32.42 -3.42 7.64
C GLU A 119 31.94 -2.51 6.50
N GLU A 120 31.44 -3.10 5.39
CA GLU A 120 30.88 -2.35 4.27
C GLU A 120 29.66 -1.51 4.69
N ALA A 121 28.81 -2.04 5.56
CA ALA A 121 27.66 -1.32 6.11
C ALA A 121 28.10 -0.09 6.92
N LEU A 122 29.14 -0.23 7.75
CA LEU A 122 29.65 0.86 8.57
C LEU A 122 30.30 1.96 7.74
N GLU A 123 31.11 1.58 6.74
CA GLU A 123 31.73 2.52 5.79
C GLU A 123 30.64 3.29 5.03
N PHE A 124 29.67 2.58 4.46
CA PHE A 124 28.54 3.18 3.75
C PHE A 124 27.72 4.14 4.62
N ALA A 125 27.44 3.76 5.86
CA ALA A 125 26.69 4.62 6.79
C ALA A 125 27.43 5.93 7.10
N GLN A 126 28.76 5.89 7.19
CA GLN A 126 29.59 7.08 7.47
C GLN A 126 29.72 8.00 6.25
N GLU A 127 29.91 7.43 5.06
CA GLU A 127 30.13 8.21 3.85
C GLU A 127 28.84 8.81 3.29
N GLU A 128 27.76 8.03 3.24
CA GLU A 128 26.54 8.40 2.52
C GLU A 128 25.42 8.85 3.46
N LEU A 129 25.15 8.13 4.55
CA LEU A 129 23.97 8.39 5.39
C LEU A 129 24.19 9.45 6.48
N ALA A 130 25.39 9.50 7.08
CA ALA A 130 25.69 10.45 8.16
C ALA A 130 25.52 11.92 7.75
N PRO A 131 26.02 12.38 6.58
CA PRO A 131 25.80 13.77 6.13
C PRO A 131 24.32 14.12 5.99
N HIS A 132 23.51 13.21 5.42
CA HIS A 132 22.07 13.42 5.23
C HIS A 132 21.29 13.41 6.56
N GLY A 133 21.77 12.64 7.55
CA GLY A 133 21.22 12.66 8.91
C GLY A 133 21.43 14.00 9.60
N GLU A 134 22.59 14.65 9.43
CA GLU A 134 22.85 15.97 10.01
C GLU A 134 21.92 17.05 9.46
N GLU A 135 21.56 16.96 8.18
CA GLU A 135 20.63 17.89 7.52
C GLU A 135 19.16 17.67 7.91
N HIS A 136 18.80 16.43 8.27
CA HIS A 136 17.43 16.03 8.61
C HIS A 136 17.36 15.27 9.94
N PRO A 137 17.19 15.99 11.07
CA PRO A 137 17.17 15.37 12.41
C PRO A 137 16.10 14.31 12.61
N GLU A 138 15.01 14.34 11.83
CA GLU A 138 14.00 13.28 11.84
C GLU A 138 14.54 11.93 11.35
N LEU A 139 15.53 11.94 10.46
CA LEU A 139 16.14 10.75 9.84
C LEU A 139 17.22 10.14 10.74
N LEU A 140 17.88 10.95 11.59
CA LEU A 140 18.86 10.46 12.57
C LEU A 140 18.29 9.37 13.46
N ARG A 141 17.03 9.55 13.90
CA ARG A 141 16.36 8.58 14.76
C ARG A 141 16.15 7.23 14.09
N GLU A 142 15.94 7.23 12.78
CA GLU A 142 15.80 6.02 11.99
C GLU A 142 17.17 5.40 11.66
N LEU A 143 18.18 6.23 11.40
CA LEU A 143 19.56 5.80 11.22
C LEU A 143 20.12 5.13 12.48
N GLU A 144 19.94 5.72 13.66
CA GLU A 144 20.35 5.15 14.96
C GLU A 144 19.74 3.75 15.18
N LYS A 145 18.44 3.59 14.88
CA LYS A 145 17.77 2.29 14.95
C LYS A 145 18.37 1.28 13.98
N THR A 146 18.71 1.72 12.77
CA THR A 146 19.32 0.87 11.75
C THR A 146 20.75 0.46 12.16
N MET A 147 21.53 1.39 12.71
CA MET A 147 22.88 1.13 13.22
C MET A 147 22.88 0.23 14.45
N ALA A 148 21.82 0.27 15.27
CA ALA A 148 21.66 -0.67 16.37
C ALA A 148 21.63 -2.14 15.88
N LEU A 149 21.19 -2.41 14.65
CA LEU A 149 21.25 -3.76 14.05
C LEU A 149 22.67 -4.30 13.89
N LEU A 150 23.69 -3.44 13.80
CA LEU A 150 25.09 -3.86 13.77
C LEU A 150 25.61 -4.25 15.16
N ALA A 151 25.07 -3.62 16.21
CA ALA A 151 25.49 -3.84 17.59
C ALA A 151 24.78 -5.03 18.26
N PHE A 152 23.57 -5.35 17.82
CA PHE A 152 22.80 -6.49 18.33
C PHE A 152 22.76 -7.61 17.29
N GLU A 153 23.24 -8.80 17.65
CA GLU A 153 22.98 -10.00 16.85
C GLU A 153 21.46 -10.18 16.71
N VAL A 154 20.99 -10.16 15.47
CA VAL A 154 19.58 -10.33 15.16
C VAL A 154 19.20 -11.77 15.43
N THR A 155 18.73 -12.02 16.64
CA THR A 155 18.01 -13.23 16.98
C THR A 155 16.52 -13.00 16.70
N GLY A 156 15.76 -14.07 16.42
CA GLY A 156 14.36 -13.99 15.97
C GLY A 156 13.36 -13.33 16.94
N GLU A 157 13.80 -12.93 18.14
CA GLU A 157 13.01 -12.19 19.14
C GLU A 157 13.50 -10.73 19.32
N SER A 158 14.36 -10.23 18.41
CA SER A 158 14.87 -8.86 18.50
C SER A 158 13.75 -7.83 18.28
N PRO A 159 13.65 -6.77 19.12
CA PRO A 159 12.71 -5.67 18.90
C PRO A 159 13.01 -4.85 17.63
N LEU A 160 14.10 -5.17 16.93
CA LEU A 160 14.48 -4.60 15.65
C LEU A 160 14.24 -5.57 14.46
N ALA A 161 13.62 -6.73 14.72
CA ALA A 161 13.31 -7.72 13.68
C ALA A 161 12.39 -7.15 12.59
N ASP A 162 11.51 -6.20 12.93
CA ASP A 162 10.60 -5.53 11.99
C ASP A 162 11.34 -4.79 10.87
N LEU A 163 12.54 -4.23 11.14
CA LEU A 163 13.38 -3.60 10.12
C LEU A 163 13.97 -4.64 9.15
N LEU A 164 14.07 -5.89 9.60
CA LEU A 164 14.59 -7.01 8.83
C LEU A 164 13.48 -7.81 8.13
N ASP A 165 12.23 -7.44 8.38
CA ASP A 165 11.08 -8.04 7.72
C ASP A 165 10.96 -7.56 6.27
N PHE A 166 10.27 -8.37 5.49
CA PHE A 166 9.76 -8.05 4.17
C PHE A 166 8.84 -6.83 4.20
N GLU A 167 8.14 -6.56 5.32
CA GLU A 167 7.24 -5.41 5.45
C GLU A 167 7.96 -4.07 5.25
N HIS A 168 9.19 -3.92 5.76
CA HIS A 168 9.97 -2.70 5.56
C HIS A 168 10.37 -2.52 4.07
N ARG A 169 10.81 -3.59 3.40
CA ARG A 169 11.08 -3.59 1.94
C ARG A 169 9.83 -3.20 1.16
N GLN A 170 8.67 -3.72 1.56
CA GLN A 170 7.40 -3.44 0.90
C GLN A 170 7.01 -1.96 1.03
N LYS A 171 7.26 -1.33 2.19
CA LYS A 171 7.03 0.10 2.41
C LYS A 171 7.88 0.95 1.48
N THR A 172 9.19 0.73 1.45
CA THR A 172 10.12 1.46 0.57
C THR A 172 9.77 1.26 -0.91
N ALA A 173 9.42 0.03 -1.30
CA ALA A 173 8.98 -0.27 -2.66
C ALA A 173 7.68 0.48 -3.04
N ASN A 174 6.73 0.60 -2.10
CA ASN A 174 5.48 1.33 -2.31
C ASN A 174 5.71 2.85 -2.40
N GLU A 175 6.60 3.41 -1.57
CA GLU A 175 6.98 4.83 -1.62
C GLU A 175 7.62 5.19 -2.97
N LEU A 176 8.59 4.37 -3.42
CA LEU A 176 9.22 4.55 -4.73
C LEU A 176 8.21 4.42 -5.88
N ASN A 177 7.32 3.43 -5.80
CA ASN A 177 6.26 3.23 -6.77
C ASN A 177 5.31 4.44 -6.84
N ALA A 178 4.95 5.03 -5.70
CA ALA A 178 4.11 6.21 -5.62
C ALA A 178 4.81 7.46 -6.20
N ALA A 179 6.11 7.60 -6.00
CA ALA A 179 6.90 8.69 -6.60
C ALA A 179 6.98 8.55 -8.13
N LEU A 180 7.21 7.34 -8.63
CA LEU A 180 7.19 7.03 -10.07
C LEU A 180 5.82 7.34 -10.71
N LEU A 181 4.73 6.97 -10.04
CA LEU A 181 3.38 7.31 -10.50
C LEU A 181 3.16 8.82 -10.52
N ALA A 182 3.57 9.54 -9.46
CA ALA A 182 3.42 10.98 -9.36
C ALA A 182 4.20 11.73 -10.46
N ALA A 183 5.42 11.28 -10.78
CA ALA A 183 6.22 11.83 -11.86
C ALA A 183 5.52 11.73 -13.23
N HIS A 184 4.73 10.67 -13.44
CA HIS A 184 3.92 10.46 -14.64
C HIS A 184 2.50 11.07 -14.53
N SER A 185 2.25 11.92 -13.52
CA SER A 185 0.93 12.52 -13.24
C SER A 185 -0.18 11.48 -13.02
N GLN A 186 0.19 10.29 -12.53
CA GLN A 186 -0.74 9.22 -12.17
C GLN A 186 -1.06 9.25 -10.67
N PRO A 187 -2.26 8.79 -10.27
CA PRO A 187 -2.60 8.68 -8.86
C PRO A 187 -1.69 7.66 -8.15
N LYS A 188 -1.21 8.03 -6.95
CA LYS A 188 -0.29 7.24 -6.13
C LYS A 188 -0.88 5.93 -5.60
N GLU A 189 -2.19 5.94 -5.34
CA GLU A 189 -2.91 4.81 -4.77
C GLU A 189 -4.11 4.43 -5.65
N PRO A 190 -4.42 3.14 -5.75
CA PRO A 190 -5.59 2.70 -6.49
C PRO A 190 -6.87 3.12 -5.76
N LYS A 191 -7.84 3.60 -6.55
CA LYS A 191 -9.12 4.06 -6.00
C LYS A 191 -9.96 2.93 -5.40
N LEU A 192 -9.78 1.70 -5.86
CA LEU A 192 -10.60 0.56 -5.44
C LEU A 192 -10.43 0.23 -3.94
N PRO A 193 -9.21 0.01 -3.40
CA PRO A 193 -9.02 -0.15 -1.96
C PRO A 193 -9.56 1.00 -1.12
N ALA A 194 -9.38 2.25 -1.56
CA ALA A 194 -9.91 3.42 -0.86
C ALA A 194 -11.46 3.39 -0.78
N LEU A 195 -12.14 2.97 -1.84
CA LEU A 195 -13.60 2.79 -1.83
C LEU A 195 -14.04 1.64 -0.92
N LEU A 196 -13.26 0.56 -0.84
CA LEU A 196 -13.54 -0.55 0.09
C LEU A 196 -13.36 -0.15 1.55
N GLN A 197 -12.33 0.64 1.85
CA GLN A 197 -12.13 1.22 3.19
C GLN A 197 -13.26 2.19 3.53
N LEU A 198 -13.68 3.03 2.58
CA LEU A 198 -14.81 3.93 2.75
C LEU A 198 -16.11 3.16 3.01
N LEU A 199 -16.33 2.04 2.31
CA LEU A 199 -17.46 1.15 2.58
C LEU A 199 -17.42 0.62 4.02
N ALA A 200 -16.27 0.08 4.46
CA ALA A 200 -16.13 -0.43 5.83
C ALA A 200 -16.42 0.66 6.87
N TRP A 201 -15.81 1.84 6.69
CA TRP A 201 -16.02 2.99 7.58
C TRP A 201 -17.46 3.49 7.57
N THR A 202 -18.11 3.61 6.40
CA THR A 202 -19.49 4.07 6.32
C THR A 202 -20.45 3.09 6.99
N GLN A 203 -20.20 1.78 6.90
CA GLN A 203 -20.96 0.76 7.64
C GLN A 203 -20.80 0.92 9.16
N GLU A 204 -19.58 1.13 9.66
CA GLU A 204 -19.35 1.41 11.10
C GLU A 204 -20.11 2.66 11.57
N GLN A 205 -20.11 3.73 10.77
CA GLN A 205 -20.87 4.94 11.08
C GLN A 205 -22.39 4.73 11.02
N LEU A 206 -22.86 3.82 10.15
CA LEU A 206 -24.27 3.46 10.03
C LEU A 206 -24.73 2.56 11.18
N ASP A 207 -23.84 1.72 11.72
CA ASP A 207 -24.12 0.82 12.86
C ASP A 207 -24.62 1.60 14.08
N GLU A 208 -24.14 2.84 14.30
CA GLU A 208 -24.62 3.72 15.37
C GLU A 208 -26.03 4.26 15.12
N LYS A 209 -26.45 4.38 13.86
CA LYS A 209 -27.64 5.14 13.44
C LYS A 209 -28.82 4.28 13.01
N ALA A 210 -28.58 3.09 12.46
CA ALA A 210 -29.63 2.22 11.92
C ALA A 210 -29.26 0.74 12.02
N SER A 211 -30.26 -0.13 11.94
CA SER A 211 -30.08 -1.54 11.61
C SER A 211 -30.35 -1.70 10.11
N TYR A 212 -29.41 -2.22 9.34
CA TYR A 212 -29.48 -2.26 7.88
C TYR A 212 -28.78 -3.51 7.33
N PRO A 213 -29.00 -3.87 6.05
CA PRO A 213 -28.29 -4.98 5.45
C PRO A 213 -26.80 -4.68 5.30
N ARG A 214 -25.95 -5.47 5.95
CA ARG A 214 -24.50 -5.21 6.04
C ARG A 214 -23.71 -6.19 5.20
N ILE A 215 -22.65 -5.70 4.55
CA ILE A 215 -21.64 -6.53 3.90
C ILE A 215 -20.55 -6.85 4.92
N ASN A 216 -20.52 -8.09 5.40
CA ASN A 216 -19.49 -8.57 6.33
C ASN A 216 -18.30 -9.19 5.59
N ASN A 217 -18.55 -9.78 4.41
CA ASN A 217 -17.52 -10.35 3.57
C ASN A 217 -17.48 -9.63 2.22
N ILE A 218 -16.47 -8.78 2.05
CA ILE A 218 -16.27 -7.98 0.83
C ILE A 218 -16.01 -8.87 -0.39
N VAL A 219 -15.42 -10.06 -0.21
CA VAL A 219 -15.11 -11.00 -1.31
C VAL A 219 -16.38 -11.58 -1.92
N ASN A 220 -17.35 -11.93 -1.06
CA ASN A 220 -18.61 -12.51 -1.51
C ASN A 220 -19.68 -11.44 -1.76
N ALA A 221 -19.47 -10.23 -1.25
CA ALA A 221 -20.39 -9.08 -1.34
C ALA A 221 -21.84 -9.41 -0.93
N VAL A 222 -22.03 -10.39 -0.04
CA VAL A 222 -23.37 -10.80 0.42
C VAL A 222 -23.84 -9.86 1.51
N LEU A 223 -25.04 -9.31 1.32
CA LEU A 223 -25.75 -8.52 2.32
C LEU A 223 -26.39 -9.46 3.34
N GLU A 224 -26.07 -9.27 4.62
CA GLU A 224 -26.69 -9.99 5.72
C GLU A 224 -27.86 -9.20 6.30
N GLU A 225 -28.92 -9.92 6.72
CA GLU A 225 -30.15 -9.29 7.21
C GLU A 225 -29.92 -8.44 8.47
N PRO A 226 -30.63 -7.30 8.59
CA PRO A 226 -30.55 -6.43 9.76
C PRO A 226 -30.92 -7.20 11.04
N GLY A 227 -30.03 -7.24 12.03
CA GLY A 227 -30.30 -7.85 13.34
C GLY A 227 -29.92 -9.32 13.52
N LYS A 228 -29.33 -9.98 12.52
CA LYS A 228 -28.54 -11.20 12.76
C LYS A 228 -27.21 -10.81 13.38
N ASN A 229 -27.17 -10.74 14.71
CA ASN A 229 -25.90 -10.63 15.43
C ASN A 229 -24.99 -11.77 14.98
N VAL A 230 -23.83 -11.40 14.40
CA VAL A 230 -22.72 -12.33 14.19
C VAL A 230 -22.33 -12.85 15.58
N SER A 231 -22.76 -14.08 15.90
CA SER A 231 -22.16 -14.84 16.98
C SER A 231 -20.66 -14.86 16.71
N SER A 232 -19.90 -14.23 17.59
CA SER A 232 -18.45 -14.32 17.60
C SER A 232 -18.06 -15.79 17.50
N SER A 233 -17.44 -16.17 16.39
CA SER A 233 -16.62 -17.37 16.34
C SER A 233 -15.36 -17.07 17.16
N ALA A 234 -15.52 -17.04 18.48
CA ALA A 234 -14.43 -17.27 19.41
C ALA A 234 -13.98 -18.73 19.21
N GLY A 235 -13.13 -18.94 18.21
CA GLY A 235 -12.38 -20.16 18.03
C GLY A 235 -11.40 -20.29 19.19
N SER A 236 -11.86 -20.87 20.29
CA SER A 236 -11.00 -21.46 21.30
C SER A 236 -10.18 -22.56 20.62
N ARG A 237 -8.86 -22.38 20.56
CA ARG A 237 -7.91 -23.49 20.46
C ARG A 237 -6.93 -23.36 21.62
N THR A 238 -7.24 -24.12 22.66
CA THR A 238 -6.27 -24.84 23.48
C THR A 238 -5.35 -25.70 22.60
#